data_AF-A0A8S4GRX7-F1
#
_entry.id   AF-A0A8S4GRX7-F1
#
_cell.length_a   1.000
_cell.length_b   1.000
_cell.length_c   1.000
_cell.angle_alpha   90.00
_cell.angle_beta   90.00
_cell.angle_gamma   90.00
#
_symmetry.space_group_name_H-M   'P 1'
#
loop_
_entity.id
_entity.type
_entity.pdbx_description
1 polymer ?
#
loop_
_entity_poly.entity_id
_entity_poly.type
_entity_poly.pdbx_seq_one_letter_code
_entity_poly.pdbx_strand_id
1 'polypeptide(L)'
;MARLLQQLTTKPSDYVDRTFLRNGGTSEEYFKLLSESTTVYVGNLSFFTTEDQIHEVFARAGDIRRIIMGLHRDNLTPCGFCFVLFYTRQDAEAAVRYVNGTMVDGRVIRVDFDWGFQEGRQYGRGKTGGQVRDDVRTDYDADRGGYGRAIDGPASYGYDGRPRCVCAAHPIWQHGSRPPPRALRLPRCLNSRVSVTVGAGGGVTVAGVGDRSRAVRLVTSVATRTIMGRARNVAGTSM
;
A
#
# COMPACT_ATOMS: atom_id res chain seq x y z
N MET A 1 21.44 -36.20 -12.64
CA MET A 1 20.23 -35.86 -11.86
C MET A 1 20.40 -34.59 -11.01
N ALA A 2 21.57 -34.29 -10.42
CA ALA A 2 21.77 -33.09 -9.58
C ALA A 2 21.65 -31.73 -10.32
N ARG A 3 21.89 -31.68 -11.63
CA ARG A 3 21.88 -30.43 -12.42
C ARG A 3 20.48 -29.90 -12.75
N LEU A 4 19.46 -30.77 -12.71
CA LEU A 4 18.07 -30.40 -13.05
C LEU A 4 17.37 -29.70 -11.87
N LEU A 5 17.71 -30.07 -10.63
CA LEU A 5 17.17 -29.41 -9.43
C LEU A 5 17.72 -27.99 -9.24
N GLN A 6 18.91 -27.70 -9.77
CA GLN A 6 19.52 -26.37 -9.68
C GLN A 6 18.86 -25.33 -10.61
N GLN A 7 18.14 -25.79 -11.64
CA GLN A 7 17.43 -24.94 -12.60
C GLN A 7 16.01 -24.57 -12.16
N LEU A 8 15.42 -25.34 -11.23
CA LEU A 8 14.10 -25.02 -10.64
C LEU A 8 14.21 -24.01 -9.48
N THR A 9 15.43 -23.65 -9.05
CA THR A 9 15.71 -22.82 -7.87
C THR A 9 16.16 -21.37 -8.18
N THR A 10 16.21 -20.95 -9.45
CA THR A 10 16.83 -19.66 -9.82
C THR A 10 15.84 -18.67 -10.41
N LYS A 11 14.66 -18.50 -9.81
CA LYS A 11 14.09 -17.15 -9.85
C LYS A 11 14.90 -16.33 -8.84
N PRO A 12 15.72 -15.36 -9.28
CA PRO A 12 16.28 -14.41 -8.33
C PRO A 12 15.10 -13.81 -7.57
N SER A 13 15.21 -13.72 -6.24
CA SER A 13 14.06 -13.33 -5.44
C SER A 13 13.48 -11.99 -5.94
N ASP A 14 12.16 -11.83 -5.87
CA ASP A 14 11.51 -10.55 -6.21
C ASP A 14 11.85 -9.42 -5.22
N TYR A 15 12.66 -9.69 -4.18
CA TYR A 15 13.13 -8.67 -3.26
C TYR A 15 14.16 -7.77 -3.96
N VAL A 16 13.76 -6.52 -4.19
CA VAL A 16 14.64 -5.46 -4.67
C VAL A 16 14.56 -4.29 -3.70
N ASP A 17 15.71 -3.83 -3.22
CA ASP A 17 15.76 -2.57 -2.48
C ASP A 17 15.52 -1.41 -3.45
N ARG A 18 14.26 -0.98 -3.53
CA ARG A 18 13.83 0.17 -4.36
C ARG A 18 14.56 1.47 -4.03
N THR A 19 15.15 1.60 -2.84
CA THR A 19 15.91 2.80 -2.47
C THR A 19 17.28 2.86 -3.18
N PHE A 20 17.90 1.71 -3.46
CA PHE A 20 19.16 1.68 -4.21
C PHE A 20 18.97 2.28 -5.61
N LEU A 21 17.93 1.83 -6.33
CA LEU A 21 17.60 2.32 -7.67
C LEU A 21 17.18 3.80 -7.66
N ARG A 22 16.44 4.24 -6.61
CA ARG A 22 16.02 5.64 -6.49
C ARG A 22 17.21 6.59 -6.28
N ASN A 23 18.29 6.13 -5.66
CA ASN A 23 19.47 6.94 -5.38
C ASN A 23 20.45 6.98 -6.57
N GLY A 24 20.05 6.52 -7.76
CA GLY A 24 20.84 6.60 -8.98
C GLY A 24 21.68 5.36 -9.29
N GLY A 25 21.57 4.30 -8.50
CA GLY A 25 22.23 3.02 -8.81
C GLY A 25 21.59 2.34 -10.02
N THR A 26 22.42 1.78 -10.89
CA THR A 26 21.94 1.03 -12.07
C THR A 26 21.51 -0.38 -11.67
N SER A 27 20.61 -0.99 -12.45
CA SER A 27 20.18 -2.37 -12.23
C SER A 27 21.36 -3.35 -12.30
N GLU A 28 22.31 -3.11 -13.20
CA GLU A 28 23.50 -3.97 -13.38
C GLU A 28 24.40 -3.96 -12.15
N GLU A 29 24.67 -2.78 -11.58
CA GLU A 29 25.42 -2.64 -10.33
C GLU A 29 24.71 -3.35 -9.17
N TYR A 30 23.38 -3.24 -9.08
CA TYR A 30 22.61 -3.92 -8.06
C TYR A 30 22.77 -5.45 -8.15
N PHE A 31 22.60 -6.01 -9.35
CA PHE A 31 22.76 -7.45 -9.56
C PHE A 31 24.18 -7.94 -9.27
N LYS A 32 25.19 -7.15 -9.63
CA LYS A 32 26.59 -7.45 -9.31
C LYS A 32 26.83 -7.48 -7.80
N LEU A 33 26.36 -6.47 -7.08
CA LEU A 33 26.48 -6.42 -5.61
C LEU A 33 25.71 -7.59 -4.97
N LEU A 34 24.54 -7.92 -5.51
CA LEU A 34 23.75 -9.05 -5.02
C LEU A 34 24.47 -10.40 -5.22
N SER A 35 25.15 -10.60 -6.34
CA SER A 35 25.89 -11.84 -6.61
C SER A 35 27.13 -12.01 -5.72
N GLU A 36 27.75 -10.90 -5.31
CA GLU A 36 28.96 -10.89 -4.47
C GLU A 36 28.63 -10.79 -2.96
N SER A 37 27.41 -10.39 -2.60
CA SER A 37 27.01 -10.12 -1.21
C SER A 37 27.05 -11.34 -0.28
N THR A 38 27.47 -11.16 0.96
CA THR A 38 27.33 -12.17 2.03
C THR A 38 26.15 -11.87 2.97
N THR A 39 25.37 -10.84 2.63
CA THR A 39 24.21 -10.36 3.38
C THR A 39 22.92 -10.99 2.91
N VAL A 40 22.10 -11.35 3.87
CA VAL A 40 20.78 -11.93 3.66
C VAL A 40 19.75 -11.09 4.42
N TYR A 41 18.68 -10.71 3.73
CA TYR A 41 17.50 -10.09 4.32
C TYR A 41 16.51 -11.17 4.74
N VAL A 42 16.03 -11.06 5.97
CA VAL A 42 15.03 -11.96 6.54
C VAL A 42 13.78 -11.16 6.88
N GLY A 43 12.67 -11.50 6.25
CA GLY A 43 11.38 -10.87 6.44
C GLY A 43 10.30 -11.82 6.95
N ASN A 44 9.14 -11.25 7.27
CA ASN A 44 7.99 -11.95 7.83
C ASN A 44 8.20 -12.56 9.23
N LEU A 45 9.18 -12.05 9.99
CA LEU A 45 9.40 -12.46 11.38
C LEU A 45 8.28 -11.94 12.29
N SER A 46 8.10 -12.61 13.44
CA SER A 46 7.26 -12.13 14.55
C SER A 46 7.94 -10.95 15.25
N PHE A 47 7.18 -10.03 15.83
CA PHE A 47 7.74 -8.95 16.66
C PHE A 47 8.37 -9.47 17.95
N PHE A 48 8.02 -10.68 18.37
CA PHE A 48 8.57 -11.33 19.56
C PHE A 48 9.84 -12.15 19.28
N THR A 49 10.22 -12.31 18.01
CA THR A 49 11.41 -13.09 17.62
C THR A 49 12.67 -12.41 18.17
N THR A 50 13.47 -13.17 18.90
CA THR A 50 14.74 -12.72 19.49
C THR A 50 15.92 -12.96 18.56
N GLU A 51 17.02 -12.25 18.78
CA GLU A 51 18.27 -12.44 18.02
C GLU A 51 18.83 -13.86 18.19
N ASP A 52 18.72 -14.42 19.40
CA ASP A 52 19.20 -15.78 19.71
C ASP A 52 18.47 -16.85 18.87
N GLN A 53 17.14 -16.73 18.74
CA GLN A 53 16.36 -17.65 17.89
C GLN A 53 16.77 -17.56 16.42
N ILE A 54 17.05 -16.35 15.92
CA ILE A 54 17.58 -16.17 14.57
C ILE A 54 18.96 -16.80 14.46
N HIS A 55 19.83 -16.60 15.45
CA HIS A 55 21.15 -17.22 15.46
C HIS A 55 21.07 -18.75 15.37
N GLU A 56 20.23 -19.39 16.17
CA GLU A 56 20.06 -20.85 16.16
C GLU A 56 19.58 -21.40 14.81
N VAL A 57 18.66 -20.70 14.15
CA VAL A 57 18.13 -21.13 12.85
C VAL A 57 19.18 -20.96 11.75
N PHE A 58 19.85 -19.82 11.72
CA PHE A 58 20.81 -19.48 10.65
C PHE A 58 22.20 -20.11 10.86
N ALA A 59 22.58 -20.46 12.09
CA ALA A 59 23.82 -21.17 12.39
C ALA A 59 23.86 -22.58 11.76
N ARG A 60 22.70 -23.15 11.41
CA ARG A 60 22.61 -24.41 10.66
C ARG A 60 23.02 -24.27 9.20
N ALA A 61 22.93 -23.05 8.65
CA ALA A 61 23.30 -22.77 7.27
C ALA A 61 24.80 -22.43 7.11
N GLY A 62 25.40 -21.79 8.12
CA GLY A 62 26.83 -21.51 8.16
C GLY A 62 27.20 -20.48 9.23
N ASP A 63 28.46 -20.02 9.20
CA ASP A 63 29.01 -19.15 10.24
C ASP A 63 28.52 -17.70 10.09
N ILE A 64 27.88 -17.21 11.16
CA ILE A 64 27.30 -15.87 11.21
C ILE A 64 28.36 -14.88 11.68
N ARG A 65 28.58 -13.81 10.90
CA ARG A 65 29.46 -12.70 11.26
C ARG A 65 28.77 -11.69 12.16
N ARG A 66 27.52 -11.34 11.83
CA ARG A 66 26.74 -10.34 12.57
C ARG A 66 25.26 -10.48 12.25
N ILE A 67 24.41 -10.32 13.27
CA ILE A 67 22.97 -10.18 13.09
C ILE A 67 22.60 -8.73 13.39
N ILE A 68 21.68 -8.19 12.61
CA ILE A 68 21.19 -6.82 12.77
C ILE A 68 19.67 -6.86 12.76
N MET A 69 19.09 -6.69 13.93
CA MET A 69 17.64 -6.69 14.10
C MET A 69 17.04 -5.42 13.49
N GLY A 70 15.95 -5.59 12.73
CA GLY A 70 15.19 -4.50 12.16
C GLY A 70 14.34 -3.83 13.23
N LEU A 71 14.49 -2.52 13.38
CA LEU A 71 13.86 -1.72 14.43
C LEU A 71 12.86 -0.74 13.85
N HIS A 72 11.86 -0.40 14.66
CA HIS A 72 10.97 0.72 14.41
C HIS A 72 11.76 2.02 14.57
N ARG A 73 11.61 2.97 13.63
CA ARG A 73 12.44 4.19 13.62
C ARG A 73 12.24 5.06 14.90
N ASP A 74 11.01 5.15 15.38
CA ASP A 74 10.62 6.02 16.50
C ASP A 74 10.73 5.28 17.86
N ASN A 75 10.10 4.10 17.97
CA ASN A 75 9.99 3.36 19.23
C ASN A 75 11.16 2.41 19.52
N LEU A 76 12.05 2.19 18.54
CA LEU A 76 13.17 1.25 18.62
C LEU A 76 12.77 -0.19 18.96
N THR A 77 11.51 -0.57 18.72
CA THR A 77 11.00 -1.93 18.91
C THR A 77 11.30 -2.82 17.70
N PRO A 78 11.46 -4.14 17.86
CA PRO A 78 11.62 -5.05 16.73
C PRO A 78 10.46 -4.95 15.75
N CYS A 79 10.79 -4.91 14.46
CA CYS A 79 9.86 -4.58 13.38
C CYS A 79 9.63 -5.76 12.42
N GLY A 80 9.90 -6.99 12.86
CA GLY A 80 9.60 -8.20 12.09
C GLY A 80 10.47 -8.42 10.84
N PHE A 81 11.70 -7.91 10.85
CA PHE A 81 12.74 -8.22 9.88
C PHE A 81 14.12 -8.17 10.52
N CYS A 82 15.12 -8.79 9.89
CA CYS A 82 16.51 -8.65 10.27
C CYS A 82 17.43 -8.80 9.06
N PHE A 83 18.70 -8.43 9.25
CA PHE A 83 19.78 -8.74 8.32
C PHE A 83 20.74 -9.70 8.99
N VAL A 84 21.15 -10.73 8.25
CA VAL A 84 22.15 -11.70 8.68
C VAL A 84 23.35 -11.57 7.75
N LEU A 85 24.51 -11.29 8.33
CA LEU A 85 25.78 -11.19 7.63
C LEU A 85 26.54 -12.49 7.85
N PHE A 86 26.89 -13.18 6.77
CA PHE A 86 27.74 -14.37 6.81
C PHE A 86 29.20 -14.03 6.55
N TYR A 87 30.09 -14.94 6.95
CA TYR A 87 31.51 -14.86 6.60
C TYR A 87 31.74 -15.20 5.12
N THR A 88 31.07 -16.22 4.60
CA THR A 88 31.22 -16.65 3.21
C THR A 88 29.95 -16.47 2.40
N ARG A 89 30.11 -16.34 1.08
CA ARG A 89 28.98 -16.29 0.13
C ARG A 89 28.23 -17.63 0.09
N GLN A 90 28.94 -18.74 0.26
CA GLN A 90 28.36 -20.09 0.19
C GLN A 90 27.35 -20.32 1.32
N ASP A 91 27.65 -19.81 2.52
CA ASP A 91 26.74 -19.88 3.68
C ASP A 91 25.47 -19.07 3.45
N ALA A 92 25.60 -17.87 2.87
CA ALA A 92 24.46 -17.05 2.48
C ALA A 92 23.59 -17.75 1.42
N GLU A 93 24.21 -18.45 0.46
CA GLU A 93 23.47 -19.27 -0.52
C GLU A 93 22.76 -20.45 0.12
N ALA A 94 23.40 -21.12 1.09
CA ALA A 94 22.78 -22.18 1.85
C ALA A 94 21.56 -21.67 2.64
N ALA A 95 21.68 -20.49 3.27
CA ALA A 95 20.56 -19.87 3.99
C ALA A 95 19.36 -19.60 3.06
N VAL A 96 19.59 -18.98 1.89
CA VAL A 96 18.51 -18.71 0.93
C VAL A 96 17.92 -20.00 0.35
N ARG A 97 18.71 -21.06 0.17
CA ARG A 97 18.22 -22.33 -0.39
C ARG A 97 17.45 -23.18 0.61
N TYR A 98 17.93 -23.28 1.86
CA TYR A 98 17.43 -24.25 2.83
C TYR A 98 16.60 -23.62 3.96
N VAL A 99 16.89 -22.37 4.33
CA VAL A 99 16.21 -21.69 5.45
C VAL A 99 15.01 -20.87 4.96
N ASN A 100 15.00 -20.46 3.69
CA ASN A 100 13.86 -19.77 3.10
C ASN A 100 12.59 -20.65 3.13
N GLY A 101 11.48 -20.09 3.62
CA GLY A 101 10.21 -20.82 3.75
C GLY A 101 10.11 -21.74 4.97
N THR A 102 11.10 -21.75 5.86
CA THR A 102 10.99 -22.47 7.14
C THR A 102 10.08 -21.75 8.14
N MET A 103 9.64 -22.46 9.18
CA MET A 103 8.77 -21.90 10.21
C MET A 103 9.60 -21.45 11.43
N VAL A 104 9.45 -20.18 11.81
CA VAL A 104 10.02 -19.58 13.04
C VAL A 104 8.89 -18.90 13.79
N ASP A 105 8.71 -19.24 15.07
CA ASP A 105 7.62 -18.73 15.92
C ASP A 105 6.22 -18.82 15.27
N GLY A 106 5.95 -19.94 14.59
CA GLY A 106 4.68 -20.18 13.91
C GLY A 106 4.51 -19.46 12.56
N ARG A 107 5.56 -18.79 12.05
CA ARG A 107 5.51 -18.00 10.81
C ARG A 107 6.48 -18.52 9.77
N VAL A 108 6.04 -18.53 8.52
CA VAL A 108 6.90 -18.85 7.38
C VAL A 108 7.81 -17.67 7.09
N ILE A 109 9.12 -17.84 7.29
CA ILE A 109 10.09 -16.77 7.07
C ILE A 109 10.41 -16.63 5.58
N ARG A 110 10.69 -15.41 5.15
CA ARG A 110 11.16 -15.11 3.80
C ARG A 110 12.61 -14.69 3.87
N VAL A 111 13.47 -15.39 3.14
CA VAL A 111 14.91 -15.18 3.16
C VAL A 111 15.36 -14.86 1.74
N ASP A 112 15.92 -13.67 1.55
CA ASP A 112 16.35 -13.15 0.26
C ASP A 112 17.76 -12.60 0.34
N PHE A 113 18.49 -12.60 -0.77
CA PHE A 113 19.78 -11.93 -0.82
C PHE A 113 19.61 -10.41 -0.68
N ASP A 114 20.60 -9.78 -0.10
CA ASP A 114 20.67 -8.34 0.02
C ASP A 114 22.05 -7.83 -0.40
N TRP A 115 22.06 -6.76 -1.20
CA TRP A 115 23.26 -6.18 -1.82
C TRP A 115 24.32 -5.64 -0.85
N GLY A 116 23.98 -5.48 0.44
CA GLY A 116 24.93 -5.03 1.46
C GLY A 116 24.26 -4.23 2.57
N PHE A 117 24.62 -4.53 3.81
CA PHE A 117 24.12 -3.75 4.94
C PHE A 117 24.74 -2.35 4.95
N GLN A 118 23.89 -1.34 5.13
CA GLN A 118 24.29 0.05 5.37
C GLN A 118 23.59 0.55 6.63
N GLU A 119 24.28 1.40 7.39
CA GLU A 119 23.70 2.03 8.56
C GLU A 119 22.42 2.81 8.18
N GLY A 120 21.44 2.78 9.08
CA GLY A 120 20.11 3.34 8.84
C GLY A 120 19.14 2.40 8.11
N ARG A 121 19.62 1.36 7.39
CA ARG A 121 18.71 0.34 6.81
C ARG A 121 18.09 -0.59 7.86
N GLN A 122 18.64 -0.59 9.07
CA GLN A 122 18.04 -1.28 10.22
C GLN A 122 16.67 -0.71 10.60
N TYR A 123 16.34 0.52 10.22
CA TYR A 123 15.07 1.14 10.56
C TYR A 123 13.98 0.87 9.52
N GLY A 124 12.77 0.62 10.00
CA GLY A 124 11.57 0.52 9.18
C GLY A 124 11.32 1.79 8.36
N ARG A 125 10.95 1.60 7.08
CA ARG A 125 10.69 2.69 6.11
C ARG A 125 9.20 3.05 5.95
N GLY A 126 8.33 2.44 6.76
CA GLY A 126 6.91 2.73 6.81
C GLY A 126 6.65 4.17 7.27
N LYS A 127 5.50 4.73 6.90
CA LYS A 127 5.08 6.06 7.35
C LYS A 127 4.87 6.10 8.85
N THR A 128 4.42 5.01 9.45
CA THR A 128 4.26 4.91 10.92
C THR A 128 5.57 4.69 11.66
N GLY A 129 6.63 4.34 10.93
CA GLY A 129 7.96 4.04 11.45
C GLY A 129 8.29 2.54 11.49
N GLY A 130 7.31 1.68 11.23
CA GLY A 130 7.46 0.24 11.05
C GLY A 130 7.83 -0.17 9.61
N GLN A 131 7.53 -1.40 9.20
CA GLN A 131 7.71 -1.81 7.80
C GLN A 131 6.61 -1.24 6.92
N VAL A 132 6.95 -0.87 5.68
CA VAL A 132 5.95 -0.41 4.68
C VAL A 132 4.85 -1.45 4.46
N ARG A 133 5.16 -2.75 4.60
CA ARG A 133 4.18 -3.83 4.47
C ARG A 133 3.14 -3.80 5.60
N ASP A 134 3.55 -3.49 6.82
CA ASP A 134 2.65 -3.49 7.97
C ASP A 134 1.68 -2.31 7.94
N ASP A 135 2.08 -1.21 7.31
CA ASP A 135 1.23 -0.03 7.08
C ASP A 135 0.10 -0.27 6.07
N VAL A 136 0.28 -1.21 5.14
CA VAL A 136 -0.70 -1.52 4.08
C VAL A 136 -1.51 -2.79 4.35
N ARG A 137 -1.17 -3.51 5.42
CA ARG A 137 -1.78 -4.79 5.78
C ARG A 137 -3.18 -4.57 6.36
N THR A 138 -4.17 -5.29 5.84
CA THR A 138 -5.58 -5.17 6.28
C THR A 138 -6.04 -6.35 7.14
N ASP A 139 -5.36 -7.49 7.03
CA ASP A 139 -5.57 -8.65 7.88
C ASP A 139 -5.16 -8.38 9.34
N TYR A 140 -5.72 -9.16 10.26
CA TYR A 140 -5.34 -9.14 11.66
C TYR A 140 -4.20 -10.14 11.90
N ASP A 141 -3.12 -9.70 12.54
CA ASP A 141 -1.98 -10.55 12.89
C ASP A 141 -1.48 -10.17 14.28
N ALA A 142 -1.76 -11.03 15.27
CA ALA A 142 -1.42 -10.77 16.67
C ALA A 142 0.10 -10.62 16.88
N ASP A 143 0.90 -11.37 16.13
CA ASP A 143 2.36 -11.36 16.21
C ASP A 143 2.99 -10.12 15.58
N ARG A 144 2.18 -9.30 14.90
CA ARG A 144 2.57 -8.01 14.28
C ARG A 144 1.76 -6.83 14.81
N GLY A 145 1.30 -6.91 16.06
CA GLY A 145 0.60 -5.80 16.72
C GLY A 145 -0.87 -5.62 16.31
N GLY A 146 -1.49 -6.64 15.72
CA GLY A 146 -2.92 -6.69 15.41
C GLY A 146 -3.25 -6.27 13.98
N TYR A 147 -4.21 -5.36 13.81
CA TYR A 147 -4.50 -4.77 12.50
C TYR A 147 -3.36 -3.85 12.08
N GLY A 148 -3.03 -3.83 10.79
CA GLY A 148 -2.11 -2.84 10.24
C GLY A 148 -2.53 -1.43 10.70
N ARG A 149 -1.56 -0.61 11.09
CA ARG A 149 -1.82 0.79 11.43
C ARG A 149 -2.22 1.44 10.12
N ALA A 150 -3.52 1.51 9.86
CA ALA A 150 -4.07 2.27 8.78
C ALA A 150 -3.47 3.68 8.92
N ILE A 151 -2.42 3.95 8.15
CA ILE A 151 -2.14 5.32 7.73
C ILE A 151 -3.49 5.73 7.19
N ASP A 152 -4.11 6.76 7.78
CA ASP A 152 -5.37 7.33 7.31
C ASP A 152 -5.46 7.10 5.81
N GLY A 153 -6.39 6.24 5.40
CA GLY A 153 -6.31 5.58 4.09
C GLY A 153 -6.11 6.60 2.97
N PRO A 154 -5.76 6.19 1.73
CA PRO A 154 -6.18 7.04 0.63
C PRO A 154 -7.66 7.30 0.88
N ALA A 155 -8.05 8.58 0.98
CA ALA A 155 -9.43 8.97 1.14
C ALA A 155 -10.26 7.97 0.35
N SER A 156 -11.09 7.18 1.04
CA SER A 156 -11.92 6.21 0.37
C SER A 156 -12.74 7.02 -0.62
N TYR A 157 -12.28 7.09 -1.86
CA TYR A 157 -13.10 7.55 -2.96
C TYR A 157 -14.25 6.55 -2.91
N GLY A 158 -15.43 7.05 -2.56
CA GLY A 158 -16.62 6.25 -2.76
C GLY A 158 -16.66 5.79 -4.21
N TYR A 159 -17.48 4.79 -4.50
CA TYR A 159 -17.71 4.30 -5.86
C TYR A 159 -18.22 5.39 -6.84
N ASP A 160 -18.45 6.62 -6.33
CA ASP A 160 -18.87 7.84 -7.01
C ASP A 160 -17.75 8.87 -7.26
N GLY A 161 -16.51 8.60 -6.84
CA GLY A 161 -15.35 9.43 -7.14
C GLY A 161 -15.34 10.82 -6.47
N ARG A 162 -16.13 11.03 -5.41
CA ARG A 162 -16.14 12.30 -4.65
C ARG A 162 -15.60 12.09 -3.22
N PRO A 163 -14.83 13.05 -2.68
CA PRO A 163 -14.38 12.97 -1.29
C PRO A 163 -15.60 13.04 -0.36
N ARG A 164 -15.72 12.08 0.58
CA ARG A 164 -16.67 12.23 1.69
C ARG A 164 -16.25 13.45 2.50
N CYS A 165 -17.12 14.45 2.55
CA CYS A 165 -16.97 15.57 3.47
C CYS A 165 -16.84 15.00 4.89
N VAL A 166 -15.70 15.23 5.53
CA VAL A 166 -15.51 14.95 6.95
C VAL A 166 -16.31 16.01 7.70
N CYS A 167 -17.62 15.80 7.87
CA CYS A 167 -18.35 16.53 8.90
C CYS A 167 -17.79 16.06 10.24
N ALA A 168 -17.31 17.05 10.99
CA ALA A 168 -16.67 16.92 12.29
C ALA A 168 -17.39 15.95 13.24
N ALA A 169 -16.59 15.29 14.07
CA ALA A 169 -16.92 14.66 15.34
C ALA A 169 -18.39 14.83 15.76
N HIS A 170 -19.14 13.73 15.74
CA HIS A 170 -20.38 13.66 16.50
C HIS A 170 -20.01 13.59 17.99
N PRO A 171 -20.41 14.55 18.83
CA PRO A 171 -20.41 14.33 20.27
C PRO A 171 -21.48 13.30 20.60
N ILE A 172 -21.13 12.38 21.50
CA ILE A 172 -22.05 11.39 22.09
C ILE A 172 -23.20 12.16 22.76
N TRP A 173 -24.41 12.05 22.20
CA TRP A 173 -25.62 12.57 22.85
C TRP A 173 -26.07 11.59 23.92
N GLN A 174 -25.86 11.94 25.19
CA GLN A 174 -26.59 11.32 26.29
C GLN A 174 -28.05 11.80 26.21
N HIS A 175 -28.98 10.85 26.26
CA HIS A 175 -30.42 11.11 26.26
C HIS A 175 -30.80 12.03 27.43
N GLY A 176 -31.49 13.15 27.17
CA GLY A 176 -32.29 13.82 28.21
C GLY A 176 -32.28 15.35 28.33
N SER A 177 -31.68 16.12 27.42
CA SER A 177 -31.61 17.59 27.60
C SER A 177 -32.12 18.37 26.38
N ARG A 178 -33.11 19.26 26.58
CA ARG A 178 -33.66 20.18 25.55
C ARG A 178 -32.58 21.15 25.04
N PRO A 179 -32.56 21.51 23.74
CA PRO A 179 -31.58 22.44 23.20
C PRO A 179 -31.91 23.92 23.57
N PRO A 180 -30.90 24.77 23.84
CA PRO A 180 -31.10 26.20 24.10
C PRO A 180 -31.35 26.99 22.80
N PRO A 181 -32.09 28.12 22.85
CA PRO A 181 -32.34 28.96 21.70
C PRO A 181 -31.24 30.01 21.59
N ARG A 182 -30.18 29.75 20.83
CA ARG A 182 -29.41 30.80 20.13
C ARG A 182 -28.34 30.21 19.21
N ALA A 183 -28.44 30.63 17.96
CA ALA A 183 -27.62 30.22 16.84
C ALA A 183 -26.15 30.62 17.04
N LEU A 184 -25.26 29.62 17.03
CA LEU A 184 -23.84 29.82 16.76
C LEU A 184 -23.61 29.62 15.26
N ARG A 185 -23.07 30.66 14.62
CA ARG A 185 -22.72 30.70 13.21
C ARG A 185 -21.61 29.68 12.93
N LEU A 186 -21.88 28.75 12.02
CA LEU A 186 -20.84 27.91 11.40
C LEU A 186 -20.11 28.71 10.31
N PRO A 187 -18.79 28.48 10.10
CA PRO A 187 -18.10 29.01 8.94
C PRO A 187 -18.68 28.40 7.66
N ARG A 188 -19.01 29.26 6.70
CA ARG A 188 -19.58 28.89 5.40
C ARG A 188 -18.54 28.13 4.57
N CYS A 189 -18.78 26.85 4.33
CA CYS A 189 -18.29 26.18 3.13
C CYS A 189 -19.43 26.12 2.10
N LEU A 190 -19.06 26.49 0.88
CA LEU A 190 -19.87 26.87 -0.28
C LEU A 190 -20.91 25.84 -0.70
N ASN A 191 -22.06 26.31 -1.21
CA ASN A 191 -22.55 25.85 -2.50
C ASN A 191 -23.59 26.82 -3.09
N SER A 192 -23.49 26.99 -4.40
CA SER A 192 -24.37 27.72 -5.30
C SER A 192 -25.85 27.49 -4.98
N ARG A 193 -26.57 28.58 -4.70
CA ARG A 193 -28.04 28.56 -4.61
C ARG A 193 -28.60 28.36 -6.00
N VAL A 194 -29.17 27.18 -6.26
CA VAL A 194 -30.15 26.99 -7.33
C VAL A 194 -31.51 27.32 -6.74
N SER A 195 -32.13 28.39 -7.23
CA SER A 195 -33.52 28.70 -6.91
C SER A 195 -34.42 28.07 -7.97
N VAL A 196 -35.27 27.14 -7.54
CA VAL A 196 -36.33 26.55 -8.37
C VAL A 196 -37.62 27.26 -8.01
N THR A 197 -38.30 27.83 -9.00
CA THR A 197 -39.63 28.43 -8.81
C THR A 197 -40.62 27.66 -9.64
N VAL A 198 -41.72 27.22 -9.02
CA VAL A 198 -42.82 26.54 -9.68
C VAL A 198 -43.91 27.57 -9.96
N GLY A 199 -44.23 27.79 -11.24
CA GLY A 199 -45.34 28.66 -11.64
C GLY A 199 -46.68 27.93 -11.54
N ALA A 200 -47.76 28.65 -11.25
CA ALA A 200 -49.11 28.13 -11.01
C ALA A 200 -49.78 27.37 -12.20
N GLY A 201 -49.05 27.12 -13.29
CA GLY A 201 -49.48 26.30 -14.43
C GLY A 201 -48.70 24.99 -14.61
N GLY A 202 -47.93 24.54 -13.61
CA GLY A 202 -47.27 23.23 -13.64
C GLY A 202 -45.96 23.15 -14.45
N GLY A 203 -45.37 24.28 -14.84
CA GLY A 203 -44.03 24.34 -15.42
C GLY A 203 -42.94 24.60 -14.37
N VAL A 204 -41.86 23.82 -14.40
CA VAL A 204 -40.66 24.02 -13.58
C VAL A 204 -39.55 24.64 -14.42
N THR A 205 -39.08 25.83 -14.05
CA THR A 205 -37.91 26.48 -14.68
C THR A 205 -36.75 26.52 -13.69
N VAL A 206 -35.58 26.05 -14.12
CA VAL A 206 -34.34 26.06 -13.33
C VAL A 206 -33.38 27.07 -13.94
N ALA A 207 -33.14 28.19 -13.26
CA ALA A 207 -32.14 29.18 -13.66
C ALA A 207 -30.83 28.94 -12.90
N GLY A 208 -29.77 28.55 -13.62
CA GLY A 208 -28.41 28.50 -13.06
C GLY A 208 -27.79 29.89 -13.09
N VAL A 209 -27.39 30.42 -11.93
CA VAL A 209 -26.54 31.62 -11.87
C VAL A 209 -25.11 31.20 -12.21
N GLY A 210 -24.77 31.29 -13.49
CA GLY A 210 -23.40 31.15 -13.99
C GLY A 210 -22.57 32.38 -13.63
N ASP A 211 -21.41 32.12 -13.04
CA ASP A 211 -20.39 33.10 -12.70
C ASP A 211 -20.02 33.96 -13.93
N ARG A 212 -20.11 35.28 -13.79
CA ARG A 212 -19.78 36.24 -14.85
C ARG A 212 -18.26 36.37 -14.96
N SER A 213 -17.59 35.36 -15.50
CA SER A 213 -16.23 35.53 -16.02
C SER A 213 -15.79 34.32 -16.84
N ARG A 214 -16.28 34.25 -18.08
CA ARG A 214 -15.53 33.85 -19.30
C ARG A 214 -16.51 33.71 -20.45
N ALA A 215 -16.51 34.71 -21.32
CA ALA A 215 -17.15 34.64 -22.62
C ALA A 215 -16.37 33.66 -23.51
N VAL A 216 -16.99 32.55 -23.90
CA VAL A 216 -16.63 31.83 -25.12
C VAL A 216 -17.93 31.54 -25.86
N ARG A 217 -18.05 32.16 -27.03
CA ARG A 217 -19.11 31.92 -28.01
C ARG A 217 -19.17 30.43 -28.35
N LEU A 218 -20.35 29.84 -28.27
CA LEU A 218 -20.68 28.73 -29.15
C LEU A 218 -22.09 28.93 -29.71
N VAL A 219 -22.12 28.87 -31.03
CA VAL A 219 -23.24 29.15 -31.92
C VAL A 219 -24.26 28.02 -31.81
N THR A 220 -25.52 28.42 -31.76
CA THR A 220 -26.73 27.61 -31.85
C THR A 220 -26.85 26.89 -33.19
N SER A 221 -27.28 25.62 -33.17
CA SER A 221 -28.24 25.09 -34.15
C SER A 221 -28.88 23.80 -33.64
N VAL A 222 -30.20 23.85 -33.50
CA VAL A 222 -31.11 22.78 -33.13
C VAL A 222 -31.56 22.09 -34.42
N ALA A 223 -31.57 20.76 -34.46
CA ALA A 223 -32.41 20.02 -35.39
C ALA A 223 -33.01 18.80 -34.68
N THR A 224 -34.31 18.89 -34.46
CA THR A 224 -35.21 17.91 -33.86
C THR A 224 -35.58 16.77 -34.81
N ARG A 225 -35.89 15.62 -34.18
CA ARG A 225 -36.84 14.57 -34.60
C ARG A 225 -36.47 13.71 -35.82
N THR A 226 -36.45 12.38 -35.64
CA THR A 226 -37.63 11.51 -35.79
C THR A 226 -37.21 10.04 -35.72
N ILE A 227 -37.94 9.30 -34.89
CA ILE A 227 -37.94 7.84 -34.79
C ILE A 227 -38.61 7.26 -36.03
N MET A 228 -37.96 6.33 -36.74
CA MET A 228 -38.64 5.26 -37.50
C MET A 228 -37.66 4.14 -37.75
N GLY A 229 -38.04 2.94 -37.31
CA GLY A 229 -37.18 1.77 -37.27
C GLY A 229 -36.85 1.18 -38.63
N ARG A 230 -35.87 0.28 -38.62
CA ARG A 230 -35.82 -0.84 -39.55
C ARG A 230 -34.97 -1.96 -38.97
N ALA A 231 -35.65 -3.04 -38.61
CA ALA A 231 -35.06 -4.36 -38.47
C ALA A 231 -34.34 -4.74 -39.77
N ARG A 232 -33.13 -5.29 -39.66
CA ARG A 232 -32.56 -6.16 -40.70
C ARG A 232 -31.79 -7.31 -40.07
N ASN A 233 -32.01 -8.43 -40.73
CA ASN A 233 -31.71 -9.80 -40.35
C ASN A 233 -30.24 -10.12 -40.20
N VAL A 234 -30.04 -11.12 -39.34
CA VAL A 234 -28.88 -11.99 -39.24
C VAL A 234 -28.94 -13.02 -40.39
N ALA A 235 -27.90 -13.04 -41.21
CA ALA A 235 -27.48 -14.18 -42.03
C ALA A 235 -25.96 -13.95 -42.20
N GLY A 236 -25.05 -14.82 -41.77
CA GLY A 236 -25.10 -16.27 -41.82
C GLY A 236 -24.51 -16.72 -43.15
N THR A 237 -23.20 -16.53 -43.34
CA THR A 237 -22.45 -17.09 -44.47
C THR A 237 -21.28 -17.89 -43.92
N SER A 238 -21.43 -19.21 -44.00
CA SER A 238 -20.36 -20.19 -43.95
C SER A 238 -19.80 -20.42 -45.36
N MET A 239 -18.49 -20.71 -45.39
CA MET A 239 -17.61 -21.04 -46.54
C MET A 239 -17.09 -19.86 -47.35
#